data_AF-A0A7L5ZH46-F1
#
_entry.id   AF-A0A7L5ZH46-F1
#
_cell.length_a   1.000
_cell.length_b   1.000
_cell.length_c   1.000
_cell.angle_alpha   90.00
_cell.angle_beta   90.00
_cell.angle_gamma   90.00
#
_symmetry.space_group_name_H-M   'P 1'
#
loop_
_entity.id
_entity.type
_entity.pdbx_description
1 polymer ?
#
loop_
_entity_poly.entity_id
_entity_poly.type
_entity_poly.pdbx_seq_one_letter_code
_entity_poly.pdbx_strand_id
1 'polypeptide(L)'
;MGDRTPSDGAPVRLVQTYPANERTFTIDVTVSLAGVRSGPVADVTSVSGTSLWQADFGFEADPEAVLEACRVRFVDAQGREYDTHSGLEVGLDAPIRSLQTCLPEGAEGPSYDYFSDQVTPSEQPRPRSWRSLVVAALPQGVTPVAVRIGFHQPDYVEFRLNR
;
A
#
# COMPACT_ATOMS: atom_id res chain seq x y z
N MET A 1 -15.76 4.06 -11.96
CA MET A 1 -15.30 2.68 -12.15
C MET A 1 -13.84 2.80 -12.52
N GLY A 2 -12.93 2.51 -11.59
CA GLY A 2 -11.50 2.69 -11.83
C GLY A 2 -10.94 1.62 -12.73
N ASP A 3 -9.87 1.96 -13.43
CA ASP A 3 -9.21 1.04 -14.33
C ASP A 3 -8.40 0.02 -13.53
N ARG A 4 -8.55 -1.25 -13.91
CA ARG A 4 -7.99 -2.40 -13.21
C ARG A 4 -6.92 -3.03 -14.10
N THR A 5 -5.71 -3.17 -13.55
CA THR A 5 -4.64 -3.94 -14.20
C THR A 5 -4.42 -5.27 -13.46
N PRO A 6 -4.83 -6.43 -14.02
CA PRO A 6 -4.56 -7.75 -13.43
C PRO A 6 -3.08 -8.15 -13.55
N SER A 7 -2.52 -8.84 -12.55
CA SER A 7 -1.21 -9.49 -12.62
C SER A 7 -1.15 -10.78 -11.81
N ASP A 8 -0.39 -11.76 -12.31
CA ASP A 8 -0.07 -13.03 -11.64
C ASP A 8 1.26 -12.96 -10.86
N GLY A 9 1.64 -11.78 -10.38
CA GLY A 9 2.87 -11.52 -9.62
C GLY A 9 4.01 -10.87 -10.43
N ALA A 10 3.84 -10.71 -11.74
CA ALA A 10 4.77 -9.92 -12.56
C ALA A 10 4.72 -8.43 -12.17
N PRO A 11 5.84 -7.68 -12.26
CA PRO A 11 5.86 -6.25 -12.06
C PRO A 11 4.87 -5.54 -13.00
N VAL A 12 4.10 -4.61 -12.45
CA VAL A 12 3.09 -3.82 -13.16
C VAL A 12 3.44 -2.35 -13.01
N ARG A 13 3.58 -1.64 -14.13
CA ARG A 13 3.66 -0.19 -14.14
C ARG A 13 2.26 0.40 -13.96
N LEU A 14 2.08 1.19 -12.92
CA LEU A 14 0.89 1.95 -12.60
C LEU A 14 1.19 3.43 -12.86
N VAL A 15 0.45 4.01 -13.80
CA VAL A 15 0.48 5.45 -14.05
C VAL A 15 -0.87 6.05 -13.64
N GLN A 16 -0.86 7.01 -12.72
CA GLN A 16 -2.05 7.71 -12.26
C GLN A 16 -1.78 9.21 -12.30
N THR A 17 -2.80 9.98 -12.62
CA THR A 17 -2.73 11.45 -12.57
C THR A 17 -3.83 11.93 -11.65
N TYR A 18 -3.50 12.84 -10.73
CA TYR A 18 -4.48 13.37 -9.81
C TYR A 18 -4.35 14.90 -9.65
N PRO A 19 -5.49 15.62 -9.64
CA PRO A 19 -5.49 17.03 -9.30
C PRO A 19 -5.34 17.21 -7.79
N ALA A 20 -4.58 18.21 -7.39
CA ALA A 20 -4.46 18.63 -6.00
C ALA A 20 -4.37 20.17 -5.99
N ASN A 21 -5.44 20.82 -5.52
CA ASN A 21 -5.66 22.26 -5.70
C ASN A 21 -5.45 22.69 -7.16
N GLU A 22 -4.55 23.65 -7.41
CA GLU A 22 -4.21 24.17 -8.74
C GLU A 22 -3.13 23.34 -9.46
N ARG A 23 -2.65 22.26 -8.84
CA ARG A 23 -1.60 21.40 -9.36
C ARG A 23 -2.15 20.08 -9.86
N THR A 24 -1.36 19.43 -10.69
CA THR A 24 -1.60 18.06 -11.13
C THR A 24 -0.34 17.25 -10.90
N PHE A 25 -0.47 16.16 -10.17
CA PHE A 25 0.61 15.23 -9.90
C PHE A 25 0.46 14.00 -10.78
N THR A 26 1.60 13.47 -11.24
CA THR A 26 1.65 12.18 -11.93
C THR A 26 2.41 11.20 -11.06
N ILE A 27 1.76 10.08 -10.79
CA ILE A 27 2.32 8.91 -10.15
C ILE A 27 2.72 7.96 -11.26
N ASP A 28 3.99 7.60 -11.31
CA ASP A 28 4.52 6.56 -12.18
C ASP A 28 5.35 5.63 -11.30
N VAL A 29 4.77 4.46 -11.01
CA VAL A 29 5.34 3.49 -10.09
C VAL A 29 5.21 2.09 -10.67
N THR A 30 6.30 1.35 -10.66
CA THR A 30 6.26 -0.09 -10.94
C THR A 30 6.10 -0.83 -9.62
N VAL A 31 5.10 -1.69 -9.55
CA VAL A 31 4.76 -2.47 -8.35
C VAL A 31 4.86 -3.96 -8.66
N SER A 32 5.48 -4.73 -7.78
CA SER A 32 5.50 -6.19 -7.82
C SER A 32 5.04 -6.75 -6.48
N LEU A 33 4.36 -7.89 -6.51
CA LEU A 33 3.94 -8.62 -5.31
C LEU A 33 4.81 -9.88 -5.19
N ALA A 34 5.68 -9.91 -4.18
CA ALA A 34 6.58 -11.03 -3.94
C ALA A 34 5.86 -12.20 -3.26
N GLY A 35 4.84 -11.93 -2.45
CA GLY A 35 4.05 -12.99 -1.82
C GLY A 35 3.01 -12.46 -0.85
N VAL A 36 2.06 -13.34 -0.52
CA VAL A 36 1.04 -13.12 0.50
C VAL A 36 1.00 -14.33 1.41
N ARG A 37 1.00 -14.11 2.73
CA ARG A 37 0.92 -15.18 3.73
C ARG A 37 0.07 -14.76 4.92
N SER A 38 -0.50 -15.74 5.59
CA SER A 38 -1.10 -15.58 6.92
C SER A 38 -0.12 -16.04 7.99
N GLY A 39 -0.05 -15.34 9.12
CA GLY A 39 0.80 -15.76 10.22
C GLY A 39 1.13 -14.63 11.18
N PRO A 40 1.85 -14.93 12.28
CA PRO A 40 2.31 -13.92 13.21
C PRO A 40 3.28 -12.96 12.51
N VAL A 41 3.15 -11.66 12.82
CA VAL A 41 4.09 -10.62 12.42
C VAL A 41 4.70 -10.03 13.69
N ALA A 42 6.02 -9.88 13.72
CA ALA A 42 6.71 -9.32 14.89
C ALA A 42 6.12 -7.95 15.25
N ASP A 43 5.88 -7.73 16.53
CA ASP A 43 5.40 -6.46 17.10
C ASP A 43 4.03 -5.99 16.57
N VAL A 44 3.28 -6.86 15.89
CA VAL A 44 1.91 -6.61 15.45
C VAL A 44 0.96 -7.60 16.10
N THR A 45 -0.09 -7.09 16.73
CA THR A 45 -1.20 -7.89 17.23
C THR A 45 -2.47 -7.55 16.46
N SER A 46 -3.45 -8.46 16.48
CA SER A 46 -4.74 -8.26 15.85
C SER A 46 -5.85 -8.50 16.86
N VAL A 47 -6.97 -7.82 16.69
CA VAL A 47 -8.13 -8.01 17.57
C VAL A 47 -8.59 -9.46 17.58
N SER A 48 -9.19 -9.91 18.69
CA SER A 48 -9.74 -11.25 18.79
C SER A 48 -10.71 -11.57 17.64
N GLY A 49 -10.66 -12.80 17.11
CA GLY A 49 -11.50 -13.23 15.98
C GLY A 49 -10.96 -12.84 14.60
N THR A 50 -9.72 -12.34 14.51
CA THR A 50 -9.04 -12.06 13.24
C THR A 50 -7.77 -12.89 13.06
N SER A 51 -7.20 -12.85 11.86
CA SER A 51 -5.91 -13.43 11.50
C SER A 51 -5.11 -12.40 10.72
N LEU A 52 -3.84 -12.28 11.06
CA LEU A 52 -2.90 -11.42 10.37
C LEU A 52 -2.57 -11.99 8.99
N TRP A 53 -2.68 -11.14 7.98
CA TRP A 53 -2.23 -11.36 6.62
C TRP A 53 -1.20 -10.31 6.26
N GLN A 54 -0.16 -10.73 5.54
CA GLN A 54 0.91 -9.86 5.13
C GLN A 54 1.21 -10.03 3.64
N ALA A 55 1.47 -8.91 2.97
CA ALA A 55 1.82 -8.82 1.56
C ALA A 55 3.18 -8.13 1.42
N ASP A 56 4.13 -8.81 0.80
CA ASP A 56 5.46 -8.26 0.50
C ASP A 56 5.45 -7.65 -0.89
N PHE A 57 5.66 -6.34 -0.96
CA PHE A 57 5.72 -5.60 -2.21
C PHE A 57 7.13 -5.15 -2.54
N GLY A 58 7.44 -5.10 -3.83
CA GLY A 58 8.57 -4.38 -4.40
C GLY A 58 8.09 -3.20 -5.21
N PHE A 59 8.79 -2.08 -5.11
CA PHE A 59 8.44 -0.83 -5.80
C PHE A 59 9.65 -0.27 -6.54
N GLU A 60 9.38 0.40 -7.65
CA GLU A 60 10.32 1.26 -8.37
C GLU A 60 9.61 2.55 -8.80
N ALA A 61 10.18 3.71 -8.47
CA ALA A 61 9.64 5.01 -8.85
C ALA A 61 10.75 6.07 -8.90
N ASP A 62 10.46 7.22 -9.50
CA ASP A 62 11.32 8.40 -9.38
C ASP A 62 11.43 8.81 -7.88
N PRO A 63 12.65 8.98 -7.33
CA PRO A 63 12.85 9.50 -5.97
C PRO A 63 12.11 10.81 -5.66
N GLU A 64 11.93 11.67 -6.66
CA GLU A 64 11.30 12.99 -6.51
C GLU A 64 9.79 12.98 -6.80
N ALA A 65 9.21 11.83 -7.14
CA ALA A 65 7.76 11.74 -7.29
C ALA A 65 7.06 11.91 -5.94
N VAL A 66 6.08 12.80 -5.89
CA VAL A 66 5.14 12.92 -4.77
C VAL A 66 4.25 11.69 -4.80
N LEU A 67 4.53 10.73 -3.92
CA LEU A 67 3.74 9.51 -3.75
C LEU A 67 3.03 9.59 -2.41
N GLU A 68 1.71 9.71 -2.44
CA GLU A 68 0.90 9.81 -1.24
C GLU A 68 -0.30 8.87 -1.32
N ALA A 69 -1.02 8.75 -0.21
CA ALA A 69 -2.31 8.07 -0.13
C ALA A 69 -2.33 6.63 -0.68
N CYS A 70 -1.20 5.90 -0.56
CA CYS A 70 -1.17 4.49 -0.94
C CYS A 70 -2.20 3.69 -0.13
N ARG A 71 -3.06 2.97 -0.84
CA ARG A 71 -4.08 2.10 -0.27
C ARG A 71 -3.87 0.68 -0.75
N VAL A 72 -3.70 -0.23 0.19
CA VAL A 72 -3.67 -1.67 -0.05
C VAL A 72 -4.94 -2.29 0.50
N ARG A 73 -5.53 -3.21 -0.28
CA ARG A 73 -6.76 -3.93 0.09
C ARG A 73 -6.62 -5.40 -0.23
N PHE A 74 -6.91 -6.25 0.74
CA PHE A 74 -7.05 -7.69 0.54
C PHE A 74 -8.47 -7.98 0.08
N VAL A 75 -8.63 -8.85 -0.92
CA VAL A 75 -9.94 -9.16 -1.52
C VAL A 75 -10.21 -10.65 -1.42
N ASP A 76 -11.36 -11.04 -0.88
CA ASP A 76 -11.76 -12.44 -0.78
C ASP A 76 -12.52 -12.95 -2.02
N ALA A 77 -12.88 -14.24 -2.00
CA ALA A 77 -13.60 -14.89 -3.10
C ALA A 77 -15.02 -14.36 -3.34
N GLN A 78 -15.59 -13.63 -2.37
CA GLN A 78 -16.90 -12.96 -2.48
C GLN A 78 -16.75 -11.51 -2.97
N GLY A 79 -15.51 -11.03 -3.17
CA GLY A 79 -15.22 -9.66 -3.56
C GLY A 79 -15.27 -8.66 -2.40
N ARG A 80 -15.32 -9.12 -1.14
CA ARG A 80 -15.22 -8.24 0.02
C ARG A 80 -13.79 -7.72 0.14
N GLU A 81 -13.66 -6.44 0.44
CA GLU A 81 -12.37 -5.76 0.59
C GLU A 81 -12.05 -5.53 2.07
N TYR A 82 -10.80 -5.75 2.43
CA TYR A 82 -10.26 -5.54 3.77
C TYR A 82 -9.08 -4.58 3.66
N ASP A 83 -9.20 -3.40 4.26
CA ASP A 83 -8.11 -2.44 4.30
C ASP A 83 -7.11 -2.75 5.42
N THR A 84 -5.97 -2.08 5.36
CA THR A 84 -4.88 -2.23 6.33
C THR A 84 -5.14 -1.50 7.64
N HIS A 85 -6.16 -0.63 7.72
CA HIS A 85 -6.41 0.27 8.84
C HIS A 85 -7.33 -0.34 9.91
N SER A 86 -7.99 -1.45 9.60
CA SER A 86 -9.02 -2.04 10.45
C SER A 86 -8.52 -3.32 11.14
N GLY A 87 -8.78 -3.45 12.45
CA GLY A 87 -8.61 -4.71 13.19
C GLY A 87 -7.18 -5.04 13.67
N LEU A 88 -6.21 -4.14 13.50
CA LEU A 88 -4.88 -4.27 14.10
C LEU A 88 -4.86 -3.63 15.49
N GLU A 89 -4.26 -4.33 16.45
CA GLU A 89 -3.87 -3.78 17.75
C GLU A 89 -2.36 -3.55 17.68
N VAL A 90 -1.94 -2.29 17.70
CA VAL A 90 -0.53 -1.94 17.79
C VAL A 90 -0.20 -1.64 19.25
N GLY A 91 1.00 -2.03 19.70
CA GLY A 91 1.48 -1.64 21.04
C GLY A 91 1.48 -0.12 21.19
N LEU A 92 1.27 0.39 22.41
CA LEU A 92 1.15 1.82 22.71
C LEU A 92 2.34 2.68 22.23
N ASP A 93 3.50 2.06 22.01
CA ASP A 93 4.75 2.71 21.59
C ASP A 93 5.07 2.53 20.10
N ALA A 94 4.29 1.75 19.34
CA ALA A 94 4.49 1.58 17.91
C ALA A 94 3.76 2.70 17.16
N PRO A 95 4.46 3.54 16.37
CA PRO A 95 3.76 4.53 15.55
C PRO A 95 2.86 3.78 14.57
N ILE A 96 1.54 3.96 14.68
CA ILE A 96 0.51 3.41 13.76
C ILE A 96 0.91 3.61 12.28
N ARG A 97 1.71 4.64 12.00
CA ARG A 97 2.26 4.98 10.68
C ARG A 97 3.27 3.98 10.10
N SER A 98 4.05 3.24 10.91
CA SER A 98 5.18 2.43 10.39
C SER A 98 4.78 1.08 9.80
N LEU A 99 3.61 0.54 10.14
CA LEU A 99 3.15 -0.79 9.67
C LEU A 99 2.36 -0.75 8.36
N GLN A 100 2.17 0.44 7.78
CA GLN A 100 1.13 0.69 6.77
C GLN A 100 1.62 1.43 5.51
N THR A 101 2.92 1.67 5.36
CA THR A 101 3.39 2.50 4.25
C THR A 101 3.90 1.65 3.10
N CYS A 102 3.31 1.85 1.93
CA CYS A 102 3.92 1.47 0.66
C CYS A 102 5.25 2.20 0.40
N LEU A 103 5.61 3.17 1.24
CA LEU A 103 6.83 3.96 1.17
C LEU A 103 7.82 3.50 2.24
N PRO A 104 9.13 3.64 2.00
CA PRO A 104 10.15 3.28 2.98
C PRO A 104 10.20 4.30 4.12
N GLU A 105 10.21 3.80 5.35
CA GLU A 105 10.23 4.63 6.56
C GLU A 105 11.43 5.57 6.60
N GLY A 106 11.17 6.85 6.86
CA GLY A 106 12.17 7.91 6.95
C GLY A 106 12.76 8.34 5.60
N ALA A 107 12.38 7.70 4.49
CA ALA A 107 12.83 8.02 3.14
C ALA A 107 11.64 8.05 2.17
N GLU A 108 10.51 8.61 2.60
CA GLU A 108 9.24 8.55 1.88
C GLU A 108 9.26 9.33 0.57
N GLY A 109 10.21 10.25 0.39
CA GLY A 109 10.25 11.20 -0.73
C GLY A 109 9.50 12.50 -0.42
N PRO A 110 9.35 13.39 -1.41
CA PRO A 110 8.67 14.66 -1.20
C PRO A 110 7.19 14.46 -0.84
N SER A 111 6.68 15.32 0.01
CA SER A 111 5.27 15.36 0.42
C SER A 111 4.61 16.65 -0.07
N TYR A 112 3.29 16.62 -0.23
CA TYR A 112 2.49 17.75 -0.65
C TYR A 112 1.51 18.15 0.43
N ASP A 113 1.59 19.41 0.87
CA ASP A 113 0.65 20.00 1.80
C ASP A 113 -0.53 20.62 1.05
N TYR A 114 -1.69 19.97 1.16
CA TYR A 114 -2.94 20.41 0.55
C TYR A 114 -3.45 21.75 1.08
N PHE A 115 -3.07 22.19 2.28
CA PHE A 115 -3.53 23.46 2.83
C PHE A 115 -2.68 24.63 2.36
N SER A 116 -1.37 24.44 2.25
CA SER A 116 -0.44 25.49 1.82
C SER A 116 -0.14 25.49 0.31
N ASP A 117 -0.55 24.44 -0.42
CA ASP A 117 -0.21 24.18 -1.83
C ASP A 117 1.31 24.12 -2.07
N GLN A 118 2.05 23.55 -1.11
CA GLN A 118 3.50 23.43 -1.18
C GLN A 118 3.96 21.98 -1.21
N VAL A 119 4.98 21.72 -2.05
CA VAL A 119 5.73 20.47 -2.02
C VAL A 119 6.91 20.66 -1.08
N THR A 120 6.98 19.84 -0.04
CA THR A 120 8.09 19.80 0.90
C THR A 120 9.05 18.68 0.47
N PRO A 121 10.31 19.01 0.16
CA PRO A 121 11.33 18.00 -0.13
C PRO A 121 11.53 17.07 1.06
N SER A 122 11.90 15.82 0.79
CA SER A 122 12.31 14.90 1.86
C SER A 122 13.70 15.26 2.37
N GLU A 123 13.93 15.14 3.67
CA GLU A 123 15.28 15.25 4.25
C GLU A 123 16.18 14.09 3.79
N GLN A 124 15.59 12.90 3.59
CA GLN A 124 16.27 11.73 3.07
C GLN A 124 15.59 11.28 1.77
N PRO A 125 16.33 11.25 0.64
CA PRO A 125 15.74 10.89 -0.63
C PRO A 125 15.26 9.44 -0.63
N ARG A 126 14.08 9.21 -1.23
CA ARG A 126 13.57 7.86 -1.45
C ARG A 126 14.50 7.09 -2.37
N PRO A 127 14.91 5.86 -2.04
CA PRO A 127 15.64 5.04 -3.00
C PRO A 127 14.77 4.77 -4.23
N ARG A 128 15.38 4.71 -5.41
CA ARG A 128 14.66 4.42 -6.67
C ARG A 128 13.86 3.11 -6.62
N SER A 129 14.35 2.14 -5.86
CA SER A 129 13.68 0.87 -5.62
C SER A 129 13.67 0.53 -4.14
N TRP A 130 12.55 0.02 -3.63
CA TRP A 130 12.42 -0.40 -2.23
C TRP A 130 11.44 -1.56 -2.09
N ARG A 131 11.36 -2.09 -0.86
CA ARG A 131 10.39 -3.11 -0.47
C ARG A 131 9.58 -2.61 0.71
N SER A 132 8.32 -3.01 0.77
CA SER A 132 7.46 -2.76 1.94
C SER A 132 6.70 -4.02 2.29
N LEU A 133 6.55 -4.25 3.60
CA LEU A 133 5.64 -5.24 4.14
C LEU A 133 4.35 -4.53 4.53
N VAL A 134 3.23 -4.99 3.99
CA VAL A 134 1.92 -4.45 4.32
C VAL A 134 1.12 -5.50 5.07
N VAL A 135 0.56 -5.11 6.22
CA VAL A 135 -0.15 -6.02 7.13
C VAL A 135 -1.61 -5.60 7.25
N ALA A 136 -2.51 -6.58 7.31
CA ALA A 136 -3.92 -6.39 7.60
C ALA A 136 -4.45 -7.51 8.51
N ALA A 137 -5.44 -7.18 9.33
CA ALA A 137 -6.20 -8.17 10.07
C ALA A 137 -7.50 -8.51 9.32
N LEU A 138 -7.65 -9.77 8.91
CA LEU A 138 -8.88 -10.25 8.29
C LEU A 138 -9.66 -11.12 9.29
N PRO A 139 -11.00 -11.15 9.25
CA PRO A 139 -11.76 -12.07 10.08
C PRO A 139 -11.28 -13.52 9.92
N GLN A 140 -11.29 -14.28 11.02
CA GLN A 140 -10.92 -15.70 10.98
C GLN A 140 -11.73 -16.47 9.92
N GLY A 141 -11.05 -17.36 9.20
CA GLY A 141 -11.65 -18.14 8.11
C GLY A 141 -11.75 -17.40 6.77
N VAL A 142 -11.41 -16.10 6.72
CA VAL A 142 -11.29 -15.38 5.44
C VAL A 142 -9.91 -15.65 4.83
N THR A 143 -9.90 -16.01 3.55
CA THR A 143 -8.70 -16.15 2.73
C THR A 143 -8.78 -15.20 1.54
N PRO A 144 -7.81 -14.27 1.38
CA PRO A 144 -7.76 -13.42 0.21
C PRO A 144 -7.45 -14.24 -1.04
N VAL A 145 -8.05 -13.85 -2.16
CA VAL A 145 -7.77 -14.36 -3.51
C VAL A 145 -7.12 -13.30 -4.40
N ALA A 146 -7.08 -12.05 -3.93
CA ALA A 146 -6.36 -10.97 -4.59
C ALA A 146 -5.90 -9.92 -3.58
N VAL A 147 -4.91 -9.11 -3.99
CA VAL A 147 -4.52 -7.88 -3.31
C VAL A 147 -4.57 -6.73 -4.32
N ARG A 148 -5.18 -5.62 -3.92
CA ARG A 148 -5.26 -4.39 -4.69
C ARG A 148 -4.36 -3.33 -4.08
N ILE A 149 -3.69 -2.56 -4.93
CA ILE A 149 -2.86 -1.43 -4.52
C ILE A 149 -3.02 -0.26 -5.49
N GLY A 150 -3.13 0.95 -4.95
CA GLY A 150 -3.14 2.18 -5.73
C GLY A 150 -2.78 3.37 -4.84
N PHE A 151 -2.32 4.44 -5.46
CA PHE A 151 -1.93 5.67 -4.75
C PHE A 151 -2.99 6.76 -4.89
N HIS A 152 -3.80 6.71 -5.94
CA HIS A 152 -4.96 7.56 -6.11
C HIS A 152 -6.15 6.77 -6.64
N GLN A 153 -7.32 6.94 -6.02
CA GLN A 153 -8.55 6.29 -6.46
C GLN A 153 -9.13 7.01 -7.70
N PRO A 154 -9.86 6.31 -8.58
CA PRO A 154 -10.38 4.95 -8.43
C PRO A 154 -9.47 3.84 -8.97
N ASP A 155 -8.37 4.18 -9.63
CA ASP A 155 -7.53 3.21 -10.36
C ASP A 155 -6.64 2.39 -9.41
N TYR A 156 -6.32 1.15 -9.80
CA TYR A 156 -5.46 0.26 -8.99
C TYR A 156 -4.87 -0.88 -9.81
N VAL A 157 -3.77 -1.44 -9.29
CA VAL A 157 -3.26 -2.75 -9.69
C VAL A 157 -3.94 -3.82 -8.85
N GLU A 158 -4.36 -4.92 -9.46
CA GLU A 158 -4.85 -6.10 -8.77
C GLU A 158 -3.95 -7.30 -9.05
N PHE A 159 -3.32 -7.81 -8.01
CA PHE A 159 -2.58 -9.07 -8.06
C PHE A 159 -3.49 -10.22 -7.65
N ARG A 160 -3.71 -11.18 -8.54
CA ARG A 160 -4.45 -12.40 -8.21
C ARG A 160 -3.52 -13.39 -7.52
N LEU A 161 -4.01 -13.97 -6.42
CA LEU A 161 -3.28 -14.97 -5.66
C LEU A 161 -3.62 -16.34 -6.25
N ASN A 162 -2.71 -16.87 -7.06
CA ASN A 162 -2.82 -18.23 -7.55
C ASN A 162 -2.68 -19.19 -6.35
N ARG A 163 -3.61 -20.14 -6.25
CA ARG A 163 -3.59 -21.20 -5.24
C ARG A 163 -2.54 -22.27 -5.58
#